data_AF-A0A2E6C808-F1
#
_entry.id   AF-A0A2E6C808-F1
#
_cell.length_a   1.000
_cell.length_b   1.000
_cell.length_c   1.000
_cell.angle_alpha   90.00
_cell.angle_beta   90.00
_cell.angle_gamma   90.00
#
_symmetry.space_group_name_H-M   'P 1'
#
loop_
_entity.id
_entity.type
_entity.pdbx_description
1 polymer ?
#
loop_
_entity_poly.entity_id
_entity_poly.type
_entity_poly.pdbx_seq_one_letter_code
_entity_poly.pdbx_strand_id
1 'polypeptide(L)'
;MKLYKSKNKGQWVGTQRDAQKNFPRNWEEMNVPVSKQGLLEFLNHFEVGNIKQPEQTVAQVDPQQIDPEAYSWVRWAYETLRRGDKKEAEAMLLRGLEYQKEK
;
A
#
# COMPACT_ATOMS: atom_id res chain seq x y z
N MET A 1 18.45 24.60 -8.86
CA MET A 1 17.15 24.46 -8.15
C MET A 1 17.43 23.73 -6.84
N LYS A 2 16.63 23.89 -5.77
CA LYS A 2 16.90 23.23 -4.48
C LYS A 2 15.75 22.32 -4.10
N LEU A 3 16.07 21.14 -3.60
CA LEU A 3 15.12 20.20 -3.00
C LEU A 3 15.55 19.87 -1.58
N TYR A 4 14.58 19.62 -0.71
CA TYR A 4 14.83 19.27 0.68
C TYR A 4 14.35 17.84 0.91
N LYS A 5 15.22 16.98 1.43
CA LYS A 5 14.90 15.57 1.72
C LYS A 5 14.84 15.33 3.22
N SER A 6 13.90 14.49 3.65
CA SER A 6 13.88 13.94 5.01
C SER A 6 14.94 12.85 5.16
N LYS A 7 15.77 12.91 6.21
CA LYS A 7 16.82 11.90 6.43
C LYS A 7 16.28 10.48 6.64
N ASN A 8 15.09 10.35 7.21
CA ASN A 8 14.58 9.06 7.70
C ASN A 8 13.38 8.54 6.90
N LYS A 9 12.67 9.41 6.18
CA LYS A 9 11.38 9.06 5.55
C LYS A 9 11.43 9.02 4.02
N GLY A 10 12.57 9.34 3.40
CA GLY A 10 12.69 9.41 1.94
C GLY A 10 11.73 10.44 1.30
N GLN A 11 11.16 11.35 2.10
CA GLN A 11 10.19 12.35 1.65
C GLN A 11 10.93 13.59 1.13
N TRP A 12 10.45 14.15 0.03
CA TRP A 12 11.05 15.28 -0.65
C TRP A 12 10.09 16.45 -0.73
N VAL A 13 10.59 17.68 -0.54
CA VAL A 13 9.79 18.91 -0.64
C VAL A 13 10.55 20.01 -1.40
N GLY A 14 9.80 20.85 -2.11
CA GLY A 14 10.35 21.90 -2.97
C GLY A 14 10.78 23.18 -2.25
N THR A 15 10.35 23.39 -1.00
CA THR A 15 10.64 24.63 -0.26
C THR A 15 11.17 24.36 1.14
N GLN A 16 12.00 25.30 1.63
CA GLN A 16 12.53 25.23 2.99
C GLN A 16 11.42 25.31 4.05
N ARG A 17 10.39 26.12 3.78
CA ARG A 17 9.24 26.28 4.68
C ARG A 17 8.48 24.95 4.84
N ASP A 18 8.28 24.23 3.76
CA ASP A 18 7.66 22.90 3.80
C ASP A 18 8.57 21.87 4.49
N ALA A 19 9.89 22.00 4.34
CA ALA A 19 10.84 21.14 5.04
C ALA A 19 10.78 21.36 6.56
N GLN A 20 10.73 22.62 7.02
CA GLN A 20 10.60 22.95 8.44
C GLN A 20 9.26 22.48 9.02
N LYS A 21 8.18 22.57 8.25
CA LYS A 21 6.84 22.14 8.67
C LYS A 21 6.72 20.61 8.74
N ASN A 22 7.19 19.91 7.72
CA ASN A 22 7.03 18.45 7.61
C ASN A 22 8.16 17.67 8.32
N PHE A 23 9.36 18.26 8.42
CA PHE A 23 10.56 17.65 8.98
C PHE A 23 11.25 18.62 9.96
N PRO A 24 10.72 18.87 11.17
CA PRO A 24 11.23 19.94 12.04
C PRO A 24 12.71 19.82 12.48
N ARG A 25 13.33 18.63 12.40
CA ARG A 25 14.73 18.41 12.85
C ARG A 25 15.64 17.66 11.87
N ASN A 26 15.08 16.96 10.89
CA ASN A 26 15.83 15.95 10.11
C ASN A 26 15.64 16.14 8.60
N TRP A 27 16.08 17.29 8.07
CA TRP A 27 16.12 17.55 6.63
C TRP A 27 17.52 17.92 6.15
N GLU A 28 17.79 17.65 4.88
CA GLU A 28 19.00 18.05 4.18
C GLU A 28 18.64 18.81 2.91
N GLU A 29 19.40 19.86 2.64
CA GLU A 29 19.30 20.62 1.40
C GLU A 29 20.17 19.96 0.32
N MET A 30 19.57 19.68 -0.83
CA MET A 30 20.24 19.10 -1.99
C MET A 30 20.14 20.06 -3.17
N ASN A 31 21.28 20.28 -3.84
CA ASN A 31 21.32 21.06 -5.06
C ASN A 31 20.91 20.18 -6.25
N VAL A 32 19.96 20.69 -7.04
CA VAL A 32 19.34 19.95 -8.13
C VAL A 32 19.70 20.60 -9.46
N PRO A 33 20.12 19.81 -10.46
CA PRO A 33 20.36 20.30 -11.81
C PRO A 33 19.15 21.04 -12.39
N VAL A 34 19.42 22.08 -13.18
CA VAL A 34 18.37 22.89 -13.83
C VAL A 34 18.13 22.40 -15.27
N SER A 35 19.05 21.62 -15.84
CA SER A 35 18.87 20.99 -17.15
C SER A 35 17.82 19.89 -17.06
N LYS A 36 16.98 19.76 -18.09
CA LYS A 36 15.92 18.74 -18.14
C LYS A 36 16.46 17.32 -17.98
N GLN A 37 17.56 17.00 -18.65
CA GLN A 37 18.19 15.68 -18.59
C GLN A 37 18.76 15.40 -17.20
N GLY A 38 19.53 16.35 -16.64
CA GLY A 38 20.11 16.19 -15.30
C GLY A 38 19.05 16.12 -14.19
N LEU A 39 17.92 16.82 -14.36
CA LEU A 39 16.81 16.71 -13.43
C LEU A 39 16.20 15.31 -13.44
N LEU A 40 15.93 14.74 -14.61
CA LEU A 40 15.36 13.40 -14.73
C LEU A 40 16.29 12.33 -14.16
N GLU A 41 17.58 12.40 -14.48
CA GLU A 41 18.60 11.50 -13.91
C GLU A 41 18.67 11.61 -12.39
N PHE A 42 18.65 12.83 -11.85
CA PHE A 42 18.62 13.07 -10.40
C PHE A 42 17.38 12.46 -9.75
N LEU A 43 16.19 12.71 -10.30
CA LEU A 43 14.93 12.19 -9.73
C LEU A 43 14.89 10.67 -9.75
N ASN A 44 15.38 10.04 -10.83
CA ASN A 44 15.47 8.60 -10.95
C ASN A 44 16.50 8.00 -9.98
N HIS A 45 17.68 8.61 -9.85
CA HIS A 45 18.74 8.12 -8.96
C HIS A 45 18.34 8.17 -7.48
N PHE A 46 17.63 9.22 -7.08
CA PHE A 46 17.21 9.43 -5.69
C PHE A 46 15.78 8.93 -5.39
N GLU A 47 15.14 8.25 -6.35
CA GLU A 47 13.76 7.75 -6.28
C GLU A 47 12.78 8.81 -5.74
N VAL A 48 12.96 10.06 -6.17
CA VAL A 48 12.21 11.21 -5.64
C VAL A 48 10.74 11.07 -6.03
N GLY A 49 9.86 10.88 -5.04
CA GLY A 49 8.44 10.66 -5.26
C GLY A 49 8.03 9.19 -5.30
N ASN A 50 8.98 8.26 -5.16
CA ASN A 50 8.70 6.87 -4.83
C ASN A 50 8.29 6.78 -3.36
N ILE A 51 7.07 7.26 -3.06
CA ILE A 51 6.40 6.88 -1.82
C ILE A 51 6.26 5.37 -1.97
N LYS A 52 7.10 4.60 -1.27
CA LYS A 52 6.85 3.19 -1.05
C LYS A 52 5.44 3.14 -0.45
N GLN A 53 4.44 2.94 -1.30
CA GLN A 53 3.17 2.43 -0.82
C GLN A 53 3.56 1.19 -0.03
N PRO A 54 3.00 0.98 1.18
CA PRO A 54 3.09 -0.34 1.75
C PRO A 54 2.60 -1.25 0.64
N GLU A 55 3.50 -2.10 0.13
CA GLU A 55 3.16 -3.07 -0.89
C GLU A 55 1.91 -3.73 -0.34
N GLN A 56 0.77 -3.45 -0.97
CA GLN A 56 -0.36 -4.33 -0.83
C GLN A 56 0.17 -5.59 -1.48
N THR A 57 0.80 -6.45 -0.68
CA THR A 57 0.94 -7.85 -0.94
C THR A 57 -0.49 -8.36 -1.06
N VAL A 58 -1.09 -8.12 -2.22
CA VAL A 58 -2.01 -9.07 -2.81
C VAL A 58 -1.16 -10.32 -2.95
N ALA A 59 -1.14 -11.11 -1.87
CA ALA A 59 -0.67 -12.47 -1.91
C ALA A 59 -1.37 -13.05 -3.14
N GLN A 60 -0.60 -13.35 -4.18
CA GLN A 60 -1.11 -14.09 -5.32
C GLN A 60 -1.44 -15.46 -4.74
N VAL A 61 -2.68 -15.61 -4.28
CA VAL A 61 -3.18 -16.87 -3.79
C VAL A 61 -3.20 -17.77 -5.01
N ASP A 62 -2.27 -18.73 -5.07
CA ASP A 62 -2.26 -19.71 -6.14
C ASP A 62 -3.66 -20.36 -6.18
N PRO A 63 -4.39 -20.32 -7.30
CA PRO A 63 -5.75 -20.85 -7.37
C PRO A 63 -5.85 -22.34 -7.01
N GLN A 64 -4.72 -23.07 -7.07
CA GLN A 64 -4.60 -24.48 -6.70
C GLN A 64 -4.54 -24.72 -5.18
N GLN A 65 -4.31 -23.69 -4.36
CA GLN A 65 -4.25 -23.79 -2.90
C GLN A 65 -5.55 -23.37 -2.20
N ILE A 66 -6.59 -23.01 -2.96
CA ILE A 66 -7.89 -22.69 -2.37
C ILE A 66 -8.50 -23.98 -1.85
N ASP A 67 -8.61 -24.10 -0.53
CA ASP A 67 -9.33 -25.19 0.12
C ASP A 67 -10.76 -25.26 -0.48
N PRO A 68 -11.15 -26.39 -1.10
CA PRO A 68 -12.49 -26.55 -1.69
C PRO A 68 -13.63 -26.28 -0.71
N GLU A 69 -13.39 -26.52 0.58
CA GLU A 69 -14.33 -26.26 1.67
C GLU A 69 -14.47 -24.75 1.94
N ALA A 70 -13.35 -24.01 1.99
CA ALA A 70 -13.35 -22.56 2.13
C ALA A 70 -14.06 -21.87 0.94
N TYR A 71 -13.84 -22.38 -0.27
CA TYR A 71 -14.55 -21.88 -1.46
C TYR A 71 -16.07 -22.09 -1.37
N SER A 72 -16.51 -23.22 -0.81
CA SER A 72 -17.92 -23.55 -0.65
C SER A 72 -18.63 -22.59 0.33
N TRP A 73 -17.97 -22.22 1.43
CA TRP A 73 -18.49 -21.23 2.38
C TRP A 73 -18.63 -19.84 1.77
N VAL A 74 -17.61 -19.38 1.03
CA VAL A 74 -17.65 -18.07 0.34
C VAL A 74 -18.73 -18.03 -0.73
N ARG A 75 -18.87 -19.12 -1.50
CA ARG A 75 -19.93 -19.24 -2.51
C ARG A 75 -21.32 -19.19 -1.89
N TRP A 76 -21.54 -19.89 -0.79
CA TRP A 76 -22.83 -19.86 -0.08
C TRP A 76 -23.12 -18.46 0.46
N ALA A 77 -22.16 -17.82 1.13
CA ALA A 77 -22.33 -16.45 1.62
C ALA A 77 -22.70 -15.47 0.49
N TYR A 78 -22.07 -15.61 -0.68
CA TYR A 78 -22.39 -14.81 -1.87
C TYR A 78 -23.82 -15.03 -2.37
N GLU A 79 -24.27 -16.28 -2.47
CA GLU A 79 -25.65 -16.59 -2.88
C GLU A 79 -26.69 -16.07 -1.87
N THR A 80 -26.40 -16.16 -0.58
CA THR A 80 -27.26 -15.66 0.50
C THR A 80 -27.32 -14.13 0.49
N LEU A 81 -26.18 -13.47 0.27
CA LEU A 81 -26.11 -12.02 0.12
C LEU A 81 -26.91 -11.54 -1.10
N ARG A 82 -26.84 -12.28 -2.22
CA ARG A 82 -27.63 -11.99 -3.43
C ARG A 82 -29.14 -12.12 -3.20
N ARG A 83 -29.56 -12.97 -2.25
CA ARG A 83 -30.96 -13.11 -1.81
C ARG A 83 -31.39 -11.99 -0.84
N GLY A 84 -30.46 -11.14 -0.40
CA GLY A 84 -30.72 -9.98 0.47
C GLY A 84 -30.52 -10.24 1.97
N ASP A 85 -30.17 -11.47 2.36
CA ASP A 85 -29.93 -11.80 3.77
C ASP A 85 -28.45 -11.57 4.13
N LYS A 86 -28.17 -10.34 4.59
CA LYS A 86 -26.82 -9.91 4.96
C LYS A 86 -26.32 -10.58 6.24
N LYS A 87 -27.21 -10.85 7.21
CA LYS A 87 -26.82 -11.40 8.51
C LYS A 87 -26.35 -12.84 8.38
N GLU A 88 -27.09 -13.63 7.61
CA GLU A 88 -26.74 -15.02 7.36
C GLU A 88 -25.48 -15.12 6.50
N ALA A 89 -25.32 -14.26 5.50
CA ALA A 89 -24.10 -14.20 4.70
C ALA A 89 -22.84 -13.90 5.55
N GLU A 90 -22.94 -12.97 6.49
CA GLU A 90 -21.86 -12.64 7.41
C GLU A 90 -21.54 -13.82 8.35
N ALA A 91 -22.54 -14.48 8.90
CA ALA A 91 -22.37 -15.67 9.75
C ALA A 91 -21.66 -16.82 9.02
N MET A 92 -21.98 -17.03 7.73
CA MET A 92 -21.34 -18.07 6.91
C MET A 92 -19.86 -17.78 6.62
N LEU A 93 -19.51 -16.51 6.42
CA LEU A 93 -18.10 -16.11 6.26
C LEU A 93 -17.31 -16.28 7.57
N LEU A 94 -17.91 -15.91 8.70
CA LEU A 94 -17.29 -16.07 10.01
C LEU A 94 -17.02 -17.55 10.33
N ARG A 95 -17.98 -18.44 10.05
CA ARG A 95 -17.77 -19.89 10.19
C ARG A 95 -16.64 -20.40 9.31
N GLY A 96 -16.59 -19.99 8.04
CA GLY A 96 -15.50 -20.36 7.14
C GLY A 96 -14.12 -19.96 7.66
N LEU A 97 -14.01 -18.80 8.33
CA LEU A 97 -12.78 -18.32 8.97
C LEU A 97 -12.42 -19.09 10.25
N GLU A 98 -13.41 -19.50 11.05
CA GLU A 98 -13.19 -20.35 12.23
C GLU A 98 -12.66 -21.72 11.82
N TYR A 99 -13.28 -22.37 10.82
CA TYR A 99 -12.81 -23.63 10.27
C TYR A 99 -11.39 -23.56 9.70
N GLN A 100 -11.02 -22.45 9.07
CA GLN A 100 -9.66 -22.26 8.55
C GLN A 100 -8.62 -22.10 9.68
N LYS A 101 -9.01 -21.58 10.84
CA LYS A 101 -8.12 -21.43 12.01
C LYS A 101 -7.95 -22.73 12.80
N GLU A 102 -8.92 -23.64 12.70
CA GLU A 102 -8.88 -24.95 13.37
C GLU A 102 -8.08 -26.01 12.59
N LYS A 103 -7.79 -25.78 11.30
CA LYS A 103 -6.86 -26.57 10.49
C LYS A 103 -5.41 -26.11 10.68
#